data_AF-A0A7M3XQC4-F1
#
_entry.id   AF-A0A7M3XQC4-F1
#
_cell.length_a   1.000
_cell.length_b   1.000
_cell.length_c   1.000
_cell.angle_alpha   90.00
_cell.angle_beta   90.00
_cell.angle_gamma   90.00
#
_symmetry.space_group_name_H-M   'P 1'
#
loop_
_entity.id
_entity.type
_entity.pdbx_description
1 polymer ?
#
loop_
_entity_poly.entity_id
_entity_poly.type
_entity_poly.pdbx_seq_one_letter_code
_entity_poly.pdbx_strand_id
1 'polypeptide(L)'
;AMEFVVNKHGRIKNLLSSTGEHIASFRLGDGGLSLSNKGAIELFNRRRRPLPNGFCDTSIEAYSGEGLAIVTVNDDAVPFVRRGRNVFHGFVTGCDPWLRPGEACLICSEDGEIIGHGVSNSTAADLSSMLKGVAIKTRDGIKEDV
;
A
#
# COMPACT_ATOMS: atom_id res chain seq x y z
N ALA A 1 18.08 -15.36 6.14
CA ALA A 1 16.95 -14.91 6.98
C ALA A 1 16.77 -13.41 6.80
N MET A 2 15.59 -12.84 7.08
CA MET A 2 15.43 -11.38 7.12
C MET A 2 16.21 -10.79 8.31
N GLU A 3 16.65 -9.54 8.18
CA GLU A 3 17.43 -8.84 9.21
C GLU A 3 16.67 -7.63 9.73
N PHE A 4 16.63 -7.48 11.06
CA PHE A 4 16.13 -6.28 11.72
C PHE A 4 17.29 -5.37 12.11
N VAL A 5 17.36 -4.19 11.49
CA VAL A 5 18.34 -3.16 11.87
C VAL A 5 17.77 -2.39 13.06
N VAL A 6 18.45 -2.46 14.20
CA VAL A 6 18.02 -1.86 15.46
C VAL A 6 18.91 -0.67 15.80
N ASN A 7 18.32 0.42 16.29
CA ASN A 7 19.08 1.59 16.73
C ASN A 7 19.71 1.38 18.13
N LYS A 8 20.55 2.33 18.57
CA LYS A 8 21.19 2.30 19.90
C LYS A 8 20.23 2.25 21.11
N HIS A 9 18.94 2.51 20.88
CA HIS A 9 17.89 2.50 21.90
C HIS A 9 17.01 1.24 21.83
N GLY A 10 17.41 0.22 21.06
CA GLY A 10 16.66 -1.03 20.94
C GLY A 10 15.42 -0.95 20.02
N ARG A 11 15.23 0.14 19.28
CA ARG A 11 14.08 0.29 18.36
C ARG A 11 14.43 -0.21 16.97
N ILE A 12 13.55 -1.02 16.40
CA ILE A 12 13.65 -1.49 15.01
C ILE A 12 13.51 -0.28 14.08
N LYS A 13 14.50 -0.09 13.21
CA LYS A 13 14.55 0.97 12.21
C LYS A 13 14.12 0.45 10.85
N ASN A 14 14.82 -0.59 10.38
CA ASN A 14 14.66 -1.15 9.04
C ASN A 14 14.50 -2.67 9.12
N LEU A 15 13.72 -3.19 8.20
CA LEU A 15 13.67 -4.60 7.83
C LEU A 15 14.39 -4.77 6.51
N LEU A 16 15.38 -5.64 6.48
CA LEU A 16 16.13 -6.01 5.27
C LEU A 16 15.80 -7.44 4.84
N SER A 17 15.83 -7.68 3.54
CA SER A 17 15.75 -9.03 2.97
C SER A 17 16.99 -9.85 3.32
N SER A 18 16.98 -11.14 3.00
CA SER A 18 18.17 -11.99 3.15
C SER A 18 19.34 -11.59 2.24
N THR A 19 19.09 -10.76 1.23
CA THR A 19 20.08 -10.19 0.31
C THR A 19 20.56 -8.81 0.74
N GLY A 20 20.12 -8.30 1.91
CA GLY A 20 20.49 -6.98 2.43
C GLY A 20 19.70 -5.82 1.85
N GLU A 21 18.67 -6.08 1.03
CA GLU A 21 17.87 -5.04 0.39
C GLU A 21 16.79 -4.53 1.36
N HIS A 22 16.57 -3.22 1.34
CA HIS A 22 15.58 -2.59 2.21
C HIS A 22 14.15 -2.97 1.81
N ILE A 23 13.39 -3.53 2.76
CA ILE A 23 12.00 -3.96 2.58
C ILE A 23 11.02 -2.96 3.19
N ALA A 24 11.25 -2.59 4.45
CA ALA A 24 10.39 -1.65 5.15
C ALA A 24 11.11 -0.95 6.30
N SER A 25 10.50 0.11 6.80
CA SER A 25 10.89 0.80 8.03
C SER A 25 9.67 1.02 8.91
N PHE A 26 9.88 1.17 10.21
CA PHE A 26 8.83 1.52 11.15
C PHE A 26 8.87 3.02 11.45
N ARG A 27 7.72 3.68 11.32
CA ARG A 27 7.58 5.11 11.57
C ARG A 27 7.61 5.37 13.07
N LEU A 28 8.41 6.36 13.48
CA LEU A 28 8.58 6.69 14.90
C LEU A 28 7.35 7.35 15.54
N GLY A 29 6.55 8.07 14.76
CA GLY A 29 5.43 8.85 15.28
C GLY A 29 4.18 8.03 15.60
N ASP A 30 3.89 7.03 14.78
CA ASP A 30 2.64 6.26 14.83
C ASP A 30 2.86 4.73 14.83
N GLY A 31 4.12 4.27 14.80
CA GLY A 31 4.45 2.85 14.72
C GLY A 31 4.10 2.19 13.38
N GLY A 32 3.59 2.96 12.40
CA GLY A 32 3.12 2.42 11.14
C GLY A 32 4.26 1.97 10.21
N LEU A 33 3.90 1.17 9.20
CA LEU A 33 4.84 0.61 8.25
C LEU A 33 5.11 1.58 7.09
N SER A 34 6.37 1.79 6.74
CA SER A 34 6.79 2.47 5.51
C SER A 34 7.49 1.45 4.62
N LEU A 35 6.96 1.18 3.44
CA LEU A 35 7.53 0.21 2.50
C LEU A 35 8.58 0.85 1.60
N SER A 36 9.49 0.04 1.08
CA SER A 36 10.18 0.30 -0.19
C SER A 36 9.40 -0.33 -1.35
N ASN A 37 9.73 0.03 -2.60
CA ASN A 37 9.19 -0.64 -3.79
C ASN A 37 9.40 -2.15 -3.74
N LYS A 38 10.61 -2.61 -3.40
CA LYS A 38 10.91 -4.04 -3.28
C LYS A 38 10.05 -4.71 -2.20
N GLY A 39 9.88 -4.07 -1.05
CA GLY A 39 9.04 -4.62 0.02
C GLY A 39 7.56 -4.66 -0.35
N ALA A 40 7.07 -3.66 -1.07
CA ALA A 40 5.72 -3.65 -1.60
C ALA A 40 5.49 -4.80 -2.60
N ILE A 41 6.41 -5.01 -3.53
CA ILE A 41 6.38 -6.12 -4.50
C ILE A 41 6.44 -7.48 -3.78
N GLU A 42 7.34 -7.64 -2.80
CA GLU A 42 7.47 -8.88 -2.04
C GLU A 42 6.19 -9.22 -1.26
N LEU A 43 5.57 -8.23 -0.62
CA LEU A 43 4.30 -8.42 0.10
C LEU A 43 3.15 -8.72 -0.85
N PHE A 44 3.10 -8.05 -2.00
CA PHE A 44 2.12 -8.31 -3.05
C PHE A 44 2.20 -9.75 -3.55
N ASN A 45 3.40 -10.23 -3.88
CA ASN A 45 3.62 -11.59 -4.38
C ASN A 45 3.27 -12.69 -3.35
N ARG A 46 3.24 -12.36 -2.06
CA ARG A 46 2.86 -13.29 -0.97
C ARG A 46 1.37 -13.25 -0.64
N ARG A 47 0.63 -12.31 -1.21
CA ARG A 47 -0.81 -12.17 -1.00
C ARG A 47 -1.54 -13.42 -1.50
N ARG A 48 -2.57 -13.82 -0.76
CA ARG A 48 -3.39 -15.01 -1.06
C ARG A 48 -4.82 -14.68 -1.48
N ARG A 49 -5.25 -13.44 -1.24
CA ARG A 49 -6.56 -12.92 -1.63
C ARG A 49 -6.52 -12.43 -3.07
N PRO A 50 -7.61 -12.58 -3.84
CA PRO A 50 -7.73 -11.93 -5.13
C PRO A 50 -7.65 -10.40 -4.96
N LEU A 51 -7.42 -9.72 -6.07
CA LEU A 51 -7.52 -8.26 -6.10
C LEU A 51 -8.96 -7.84 -5.85
N PRO A 52 -9.16 -6.70 -5.15
CA PRO A 52 -10.49 -6.18 -4.96
C PRO A 52 -11.09 -5.79 -6.32
N ASN A 53 -12.31 -6.26 -6.57
CA ASN A 53 -13.09 -5.96 -7.76
C ASN A 53 -14.30 -5.12 -7.33
N GLY A 54 -14.18 -3.80 -7.48
CA GLY A 54 -15.22 -2.85 -7.06
C GLY A 54 -15.09 -2.37 -5.61
N PHE A 55 -16.03 -1.51 -5.23
CA PHE A 55 -16.12 -0.93 -3.90
C PHE A 55 -16.76 -1.88 -2.89
N CYS A 56 -16.42 -1.70 -1.62
CA CYS A 56 -16.96 -2.44 -0.50
C CYS A 56 -17.15 -1.54 0.73
N ASP A 57 -17.97 -2.00 1.68
CA ASP A 57 -18.10 -1.34 2.97
C ASP A 57 -16.87 -1.57 3.85
N THR A 58 -16.57 -0.59 4.71
CA THR A 58 -15.52 -0.72 5.72
C THR A 58 -15.87 -1.82 6.72
N SER A 59 -15.06 -2.87 6.78
CA SER A 59 -15.25 -3.96 7.75
C SER A 59 -14.38 -3.75 8.98
N ILE A 60 -14.98 -3.74 10.17
CA ILE A 60 -14.24 -3.59 11.46
C ILE A 60 -13.60 -4.89 11.97
N GLU A 61 -13.84 -6.03 11.32
CA GLU A 61 -13.25 -7.32 11.68
C GLU A 61 -11.72 -7.32 11.58
N ALA A 62 -11.08 -8.27 12.28
CA ALA A 62 -9.63 -8.44 12.22
C ALA A 62 -9.22 -9.19 10.95
N TYR A 63 -8.39 -8.56 10.10
CA TYR A 63 -7.84 -9.14 8.86
C TYR A 63 -6.40 -9.65 9.05
N SER A 64 -6.13 -10.20 10.24
CA SER A 64 -4.82 -10.72 10.61
C SER A 64 -4.40 -11.82 9.65
N GLY A 65 -3.24 -11.63 9.00
CA GLY A 65 -2.68 -12.61 8.06
C GLY A 65 -3.16 -12.47 6.61
N GLU A 66 -4.09 -11.55 6.31
CA GLU A 66 -4.57 -11.29 4.94
C GLU A 66 -3.61 -10.40 4.13
N GLY A 67 -2.67 -9.75 4.81
CA GLY A 67 -1.70 -8.84 4.22
C GLY A 67 -2.19 -7.39 4.21
N LEU A 68 -1.46 -6.54 3.50
CA LEU A 68 -1.81 -5.12 3.37
C LEU A 68 -3.03 -4.95 2.45
N ALA A 69 -3.84 -3.95 2.77
CA ALA A 69 -4.95 -3.57 1.91
C ALA A 69 -4.46 -3.09 0.55
N ILE A 70 -5.15 -3.52 -0.50
CA ILE A 70 -4.97 -3.08 -1.88
C ILE A 70 -6.03 -2.04 -2.22
N VAL A 71 -5.62 -1.06 -3.01
CA VAL A 71 -6.49 -0.10 -3.70
C VAL A 71 -6.24 -0.25 -5.20
N THR A 72 -7.30 -0.50 -5.96
CA THR A 72 -7.27 -0.57 -7.42
C THR A 72 -7.61 0.79 -8.00
N VAL A 73 -6.85 1.22 -9.02
CA VAL A 73 -7.08 2.48 -9.74
C VAL A 73 -7.26 2.19 -11.22
N ASN A 74 -8.01 3.06 -11.90
CA ASN A 74 -8.18 3.00 -13.34
C ASN A 74 -6.89 3.34 -14.11
N ASP A 75 -6.89 3.02 -15.40
CA ASP A 75 -5.73 3.18 -16.30
C ASP A 75 -5.23 4.63 -16.40
N ASP A 76 -6.14 5.60 -16.33
CA ASP A 76 -5.80 7.02 -16.38
C ASP A 76 -4.85 7.46 -15.25
N ALA A 77 -4.92 6.81 -14.09
CA ALA A 77 -4.08 7.12 -12.94
C ALA A 77 -2.69 6.45 -12.98
N VAL A 78 -2.56 5.32 -13.68
CA VAL A 78 -1.34 4.50 -13.71
C VAL A 78 -0.06 5.31 -13.98
N PRO A 79 0.05 6.13 -15.04
CA PRO A 79 1.29 6.86 -15.32
C PRO A 79 1.63 7.92 -14.25
N PHE A 80 0.65 8.37 -13.48
CA PHE A 80 0.87 9.32 -12.38
C PHE A 80 1.33 8.61 -11.12
N VAL A 81 0.71 7.48 -10.78
CA VAL A 81 1.10 6.67 -9.62
C VAL A 81 2.51 6.13 -9.79
N ARG A 82 2.88 5.61 -10.97
CA ARG A 82 4.25 5.15 -11.25
C ARG A 82 5.30 6.27 -11.14
N ARG A 83 4.90 7.53 -11.24
CA ARG A 83 5.76 8.72 -10.99
C ARG A 83 5.73 9.20 -9.53
N GLY A 84 5.12 8.44 -8.63
CA GLY A 84 5.00 8.77 -7.21
C GLY A 84 3.96 9.85 -6.89
N ARG A 85 3.02 10.15 -7.81
CA ARG A 85 1.93 11.09 -7.52
C ARG A 85 0.85 10.40 -6.68
N ASN A 86 0.18 11.20 -5.85
CA ASN A 86 -0.91 10.74 -5.00
C ASN A 86 -2.09 10.21 -5.82
N VAL A 87 -2.80 9.24 -5.25
CA VAL A 87 -4.07 8.76 -5.79
C VAL A 87 -5.20 9.66 -5.30
N PHE A 88 -6.06 10.10 -6.20
CA PHE A 88 -7.28 10.84 -5.88
C PHE A 88 -8.49 9.91 -5.94
N HIS A 89 -9.51 10.19 -5.13
CA HIS A 89 -10.71 9.35 -5.03
C HIS A 89 -11.36 9.05 -6.38
N GLY A 90 -11.45 10.05 -7.27
CA GLY A 90 -12.09 9.89 -8.58
C GLY A 90 -11.41 8.92 -9.56
N PHE A 91 -10.23 8.37 -9.22
CA PHE A 91 -9.55 7.36 -10.02
C PHE A 91 -9.56 5.97 -9.39
N VAL A 92 -10.10 5.83 -8.18
CA VAL A 92 -10.17 4.55 -7.47
C VAL A 92 -11.34 3.74 -8.02
N THR A 93 -11.14 2.45 -8.25
CA THR A 93 -12.14 1.53 -8.80
C THR A 93 -12.49 0.40 -7.84
N GLY A 94 -11.65 0.16 -6.83
CA GLY A 94 -11.95 -0.80 -5.77
C GLY A 94 -10.92 -0.79 -4.65
N CYS A 95 -11.24 -1.46 -3.54
CA CYS A 95 -10.31 -1.63 -2.44
C CYS A 95 -10.68 -2.81 -1.54
N ASP A 96 -9.72 -3.23 -0.71
CA ASP A 96 -9.99 -4.17 0.37
C ASP A 96 -10.79 -3.52 1.52
N PRO A 97 -11.72 -4.25 2.18
CA PRO A 97 -12.61 -3.69 3.21
C PRO A 97 -11.89 -3.31 4.52
N TRP A 98 -10.63 -3.72 4.68
CA TRP A 98 -9.79 -3.39 5.83
C TRP A 98 -8.85 -2.21 5.59
N LEU A 99 -9.01 -1.47 4.49
CA LEU A 99 -8.27 -0.23 4.28
C LEU A 99 -8.55 0.76 5.43
N ARG A 100 -7.49 1.36 5.99
CA ARG A 100 -7.58 2.31 7.10
C ARG A 100 -6.72 3.55 6.88
N PRO A 101 -7.24 4.75 7.23
CA PRO A 101 -6.42 5.96 7.30
C PRO A 101 -5.18 5.75 8.17
N GLY A 102 -4.02 6.20 7.68
CA GLY A 102 -2.75 6.07 8.36
C GLY A 102 -2.03 4.73 8.12
N GLU A 103 -2.70 3.69 7.63
CA GLU A 103 -2.05 2.40 7.37
C GLU A 103 -1.39 2.35 5.99
N ALA A 104 -0.36 1.50 5.88
CA ALA A 104 0.28 1.22 4.61
C ALA A 104 -0.66 0.43 3.70
N CYS A 105 -0.68 0.78 2.42
CA CYS A 105 -1.47 0.09 1.41
C CYS A 105 -0.67 -0.06 0.11
N LEU A 106 -1.10 -1.01 -0.71
CA LEU A 106 -0.57 -1.25 -2.04
C LEU A 106 -1.54 -0.65 -3.07
N ILE A 107 -1.00 -0.19 -4.20
CA ILE A 107 -1.78 0.42 -5.28
C ILE A 107 -1.60 -0.44 -6.53
N CYS A 108 -2.71 -0.88 -7.12
CA CYS A 108 -2.72 -1.75 -8.29
C CYS A 108 -3.51 -1.12 -9.45
N SER A 109 -3.15 -1.47 -10.69
CA SER A 109 -3.99 -1.20 -11.87
C SER A 109 -5.17 -2.18 -11.94
N GLU A 110 -6.13 -1.91 -12.82
CA GLU A 110 -7.25 -2.83 -13.11
C GLU A 110 -6.77 -4.15 -13.75
N ASP A 111 -5.66 -4.12 -14.49
CA ASP A 111 -4.99 -5.31 -15.03
C ASP A 111 -4.28 -6.17 -13.98
N GLY A 112 -4.22 -5.68 -12.74
CA GLY A 112 -3.69 -6.40 -11.60
C GLY A 112 -2.19 -6.29 -11.40
N GLU A 113 -1.57 -5.27 -11.98
CA GLU A 113 -0.17 -4.94 -11.74
C GLU A 113 -0.02 -4.08 -10.49
N ILE A 114 1.01 -4.36 -9.68
CA ILE A 114 1.41 -3.44 -8.62
C ILE A 114 2.16 -2.24 -9.21
N ILE A 115 1.62 -1.04 -9.02
CA ILE A 115 2.14 0.19 -9.63
C ILE A 115 2.70 1.19 -8.61
N GLY A 116 2.49 0.94 -7.33
CA GLY A 116 3.02 1.77 -6.26
C GLY A 116 2.52 1.34 -4.88
N HIS A 117 2.93 2.11 -3.87
CA HIS A 117 2.47 1.91 -2.50
C HIS A 117 2.34 3.24 -1.78
N GLY A 118 1.57 3.26 -0.70
CA GLY A 118 1.20 4.50 -0.05
C GLY A 118 0.77 4.35 1.39
N VAL A 119 0.30 5.47 1.93
CA VAL A 119 -0.44 5.51 3.19
C VAL A 119 -1.85 5.97 2.86
N SER A 120 -2.85 5.22 3.31
CA SER A 120 -4.23 5.61 3.05
C SER A 120 -4.61 6.86 3.85
N ASN A 121 -5.42 7.73 3.26
CA ASN A 121 -6.15 8.79 3.97
C ASN A 121 -7.63 8.43 4.17
N SER A 122 -8.04 7.27 3.69
CA SER A 122 -9.45 6.90 3.50
C SER A 122 -9.72 5.51 4.04
N THR A 123 -10.95 5.29 4.48
CA THR A 123 -11.54 3.96 4.68
C THR A 123 -12.12 3.43 3.37
N ALA A 124 -12.56 2.17 3.32
CA ALA A 124 -13.22 1.61 2.14
C ALA A 124 -14.52 2.37 1.78
N ALA A 125 -15.31 2.73 2.79
CA ALA A 125 -16.53 3.54 2.62
C ALA A 125 -16.26 4.98 2.13
N ASP A 126 -15.11 5.57 2.50
CA ASP A 126 -14.72 6.87 1.95
C ASP A 126 -14.40 6.75 0.46
N LEU A 127 -13.68 5.69 0.07
CA LEU A 127 -13.34 5.42 -1.34
C LEU A 127 -14.57 5.21 -2.22
N SER A 128 -15.64 4.61 -1.67
CA SER A 128 -16.88 4.36 -2.42
C SER A 128 -17.80 5.58 -2.56
N SER A 129 -17.63 6.60 -1.71
CA SER A 129 -18.57 7.72 -1.61
C SER A 129 -17.98 9.07 -2.06
N MET A 130 -16.67 9.25 -1.95
CA MET A 130 -16.01 10.51 -2.29
C MET A 130 -15.57 10.54 -3.76
N LEU A 131 -15.66 11.72 -4.38
CA LEU A 131 -15.24 11.93 -5.78
C LEU A 131 -13.97 12.79 -5.90
N LYS A 132 -13.59 13.50 -4.83
CA LYS A 132 -12.49 14.48 -4.81
C LYS A 132 -11.63 14.30 -3.58
N GLY A 133 -10.41 14.85 -3.64
CA GLY A 133 -9.43 14.77 -2.55
C GLY A 133 -8.49 13.57 -2.68
N VAL A 134 -7.38 13.61 -1.94
CA VAL A 134 -6.35 12.56 -1.95
C VAL A 134 -6.84 11.35 -1.17
N ALA A 135 -7.06 10.24 -1.88
CA ALA A 135 -7.40 8.93 -1.32
C ALA A 135 -6.17 8.29 -0.68
N ILE A 136 -5.08 8.21 -1.44
CA ILE A 136 -3.83 7.59 -0.99
C ILE A 136 -2.69 8.57 -1.15
N LYS A 137 -1.96 8.79 -0.05
CA LYS A 137 -0.68 9.49 -0.08
C LYS A 137 0.41 8.52 -0.54
N THR A 138 0.66 8.51 -1.85
CA THR A 138 1.69 7.68 -2.48
C THR A 138 3.05 7.99 -1.88
N ARG A 139 3.83 6.95 -1.60
CA ARG A 139 5.19 7.06 -1.05
C ARG A 139 6.23 6.86 -2.13
N ASP A 140 6.01 5.89 -3.01
CA ASP A 140 6.82 5.69 -4.20
C ASP A 140 5.99 4.98 -5.28
N GLY A 141 6.40 5.16 -6.53
CA GLY A 141 5.84 4.49 -7.70
C GLY A 141 6.74 3.35 -8.15
N ILE A 142 6.14 2.24 -8.58
CA ILE A 142 6.85 1.08 -9.12
C ILE A 142 6.86 1.21 -10.63
N LYS A 143 8.07 1.26 -11.21
CA LYS A 143 8.26 1.35 -12.65
C LYS A 143 8.29 -0.06 -13.24
N GLU A 144 7.91 -0.17 -14.51
CA GLU A 144 8.27 -1.35 -15.29
C GLU A 144 9.80 -1.45 -15.35
N ASP A 145 10.30 -2.68 -15.26
CA ASP A 145 11.69 -2.96 -15.60
C ASP A 145 11.85 -2.66 -17.11
N VAL A 146 12.64 -1.63 -17.43
CA VAL A 146 13.00 -1.26 -18.82
C VAL A 146 14.28 -1.97 -19.22
#